data_AF-A0AA42IIE4-F1
#
_entry.id   AF-A0AA42IIE4-F1
#
_cell.length_a   1.000
_cell.length_b   1.000
_cell.length_c   1.000
_cell.angle_alpha   90.00
_cell.angle_beta   90.00
_cell.angle_gamma   90.00
#
_symmetry.space_group_name_H-M   'P 1'
#
loop_
_entity.id
_entity.type
_entity.pdbx_description
1 polymer ?
#
loop_
_entity_poly.entity_id
_entity_poly.type
_entity_poly.pdbx_seq_one_letter_code
_entity_poly.pdbx_strand_id
1 'polypeptide(L)'
;MFKGEKWLLAEDLAKLFGYSSLQSLLDDRLFDFTARVKIDGRGHARRIYREEAVRFFCERAAHHSVRPRPGADALVQWLDAGGMKIDHQPPVPEVETLAVEEIELLPPPRHVPSLRLVPRGPDPMQQLLEREKAYCRDLVKTFLRYCESEEVDKLTGMVDGQVDLLLETRYCPGLNAARYELYRKYWMQGGVV
;
A
#
# COMPACT_ATOMS: atom_id res chain seq x y z
N MET A 1 0.45 -29.45 -2.94
CA MET A 1 1.22 -28.48 -2.13
C MET A 1 1.67 -27.36 -3.05
N PHE A 2 1.01 -26.21 -3.02
CA PHE A 2 1.40 -25.03 -3.79
C PHE A 2 2.54 -24.34 -3.04
N LYS A 3 3.79 -24.59 -3.44
CA LYS A 3 4.96 -24.04 -2.74
C LYS A 3 5.18 -22.59 -3.16
N GLY A 4 4.92 -21.63 -2.26
CA GLY A 4 5.35 -20.23 -2.38
C GLY A 4 4.74 -19.40 -3.53
N GLU A 5 4.03 -20.02 -4.46
CA GLU A 5 3.40 -19.34 -5.58
C GLU A 5 2.15 -18.58 -5.11
N LYS A 6 2.10 -17.29 -5.45
CA LYS A 6 0.91 -16.46 -5.28
C LYS A 6 -0.02 -16.63 -6.47
N TRP A 7 -1.32 -16.52 -6.21
CA TRP A 7 -2.36 -16.68 -7.20
C TRP A 7 -3.39 -15.56 -7.07
N LEU A 8 -3.94 -15.11 -8.18
CA LEU A 8 -5.02 -14.12 -8.21
C LEU A 8 -6.36 -14.76 -8.52
N LEU A 9 -7.40 -14.33 -7.81
CA LEU A 9 -8.77 -14.80 -8.04
C LEU A 9 -9.34 -14.23 -9.34
N ALA A 10 -10.05 -15.06 -10.08
CA ALA A 10 -10.79 -14.66 -11.28
C ALA A 10 -11.80 -13.53 -11.00
N GLU A 11 -12.42 -13.55 -9.82
CA GLU A 11 -13.39 -12.53 -9.42
C GLU A 11 -12.75 -11.15 -9.22
N ASP A 12 -11.54 -11.11 -8.67
CA ASP A 12 -10.84 -9.85 -8.42
C ASP A 12 -10.29 -9.25 -9.71
N LEU A 13 -9.79 -10.10 -10.62
CA LEU A 13 -9.45 -9.69 -11.99
C LEU A 13 -10.68 -9.18 -12.74
N ALA A 14 -11.84 -9.83 -12.58
CA ALA A 14 -13.07 -9.39 -13.22
C ALA A 14 -13.51 -8.02 -12.73
N LYS A 15 -13.43 -7.77 -11.42
CA LYS A 15 -13.71 -6.44 -10.84
C LYS A 15 -12.71 -5.39 -11.33
N LEU A 16 -11.41 -5.72 -11.32
CA LEU A 16 -10.34 -4.81 -11.72
C LEU A 16 -10.49 -4.37 -13.19
N PHE A 17 -10.83 -5.31 -14.08
CA PHE A 17 -11.07 -5.01 -15.49
C PHE A 17 -12.52 -4.61 -15.81
N GLY A 18 -13.41 -4.52 -14.81
CA GLY A 18 -14.83 -4.20 -15.03
C GLY A 18 -15.57 -5.21 -15.92
N TYR A 19 -15.21 -6.50 -15.88
CA TYR A 19 -15.97 -7.55 -16.55
C TYR A 19 -17.27 -7.84 -15.79
N SER A 20 -18.39 -7.81 -16.50
CA SER A 20 -19.71 -8.21 -15.99
C SER A 20 -19.85 -9.74 -15.85
N SER A 21 -18.99 -10.51 -16.52
CA SER A 21 -19.01 -11.96 -16.51
C SER A 21 -17.60 -12.55 -16.41
N LEU A 22 -17.45 -13.53 -15.51
CA LEU A 22 -16.25 -14.37 -15.38
C LEU A 22 -15.94 -15.18 -16.64
N GLN A 23 -16.93 -15.37 -17.51
CA GLN A 23 -16.77 -16.05 -18.79
C GLN A 23 -15.78 -15.32 -19.70
N SER A 24 -15.65 -14.00 -19.54
CA SER A 24 -14.66 -13.19 -20.23
C SER A 24 -13.22 -13.57 -19.87
N LEU A 25 -13.01 -14.17 -18.69
CA LEU A 25 -11.69 -14.62 -18.21
C LEU A 25 -11.42 -16.11 -18.48
N LEU A 26 -12.31 -16.78 -19.22
CA LEU A 26 -12.05 -18.13 -19.69
C LEU A 26 -11.24 -18.05 -20.99
N ASP A 27 -10.04 -18.62 -20.96
CA ASP A 27 -9.21 -18.79 -22.15
C ASP A 27 -8.52 -20.15 -22.04
N ASP A 28 -8.76 -21.02 -23.02
CA ASP A 28 -8.26 -22.40 -23.01
C ASP A 28 -6.73 -22.44 -23.11
N ARG A 29 -6.09 -21.37 -23.60
CA ARG A 29 -4.63 -21.22 -23.64
C ARG A 29 -3.97 -21.09 -22.27
N LEU A 30 -4.75 -20.81 -21.23
CA LEU A 30 -4.26 -20.57 -19.87
C LEU A 30 -4.48 -21.76 -18.93
N PHE A 31 -4.79 -22.94 -19.48
CA PHE A 31 -5.10 -24.14 -18.68
C PHE A 31 -3.97 -24.51 -17.70
N ASP A 32 -2.72 -24.40 -18.12
CA ASP A 32 -1.55 -24.73 -17.29
C ASP A 32 -1.24 -23.68 -16.21
N PHE A 33 -1.83 -22.49 -16.34
CA PHE A 33 -1.63 -21.34 -15.45
C PHE A 33 -2.88 -21.03 -14.61
N THR A 34 -3.88 -21.92 -14.63
CA THR A 34 -5.12 -21.78 -13.87
C THR A 34 -5.36 -23.00 -12.98
N ALA A 35 -5.91 -22.76 -11.80
CA ALA A 35 -6.35 -23.83 -10.91
C ALA A 35 -7.76 -23.54 -10.39
N ARG A 36 -8.47 -24.60 -10.02
CA ARG A 36 -9.74 -24.51 -9.28
C ARG A 36 -9.48 -24.91 -7.85
N VAL A 37 -9.74 -23.99 -6.93
CA VAL A 37 -9.52 -24.19 -5.50
C VAL A 37 -10.80 -23.94 -4.73
N LYS A 38 -11.10 -24.83 -3.78
CA LYS A 38 -12.16 -24.63 -2.81
C LYS A 38 -11.55 -23.92 -1.61
N ILE A 39 -12.00 -22.70 -1.34
CA ILE A 39 -11.55 -21.91 -0.21
C ILE A 39 -12.48 -22.23 0.96
N ASP A 40 -11.92 -22.67 2.08
CA ASP A 40 -12.73 -23.00 3.27
C ASP A 40 -13.63 -21.83 3.67
N GLY A 41 -14.90 -22.14 3.96
CA GLY A 41 -15.94 -21.14 4.25
C GLY A 41 -16.70 -20.59 3.04
N ARG A 42 -16.27 -20.82 1.79
CA ARG A 42 -17.06 -20.50 0.59
C ARG A 42 -17.35 -21.78 -0.20
N GLY A 43 -18.60 -22.25 -0.16
CA GLY A 43 -19.03 -23.57 -0.66
C GLY A 43 -18.76 -23.90 -2.14
N HIS A 44 -18.27 -22.97 -2.97
CA HIS A 44 -18.05 -23.15 -4.40
C HIS A 44 -16.56 -23.05 -4.77
N ALA A 45 -16.10 -23.94 -5.68
CA ALA A 45 -14.74 -23.89 -6.21
C ALA A 45 -14.52 -22.63 -7.06
N ARG A 46 -13.51 -21.84 -6.71
CA ARG A 46 -13.14 -20.60 -7.41
C ARG A 46 -11.94 -20.83 -8.29
N ARG A 47 -11.89 -20.08 -9.40
CA ARG A 47 -10.77 -20.13 -10.34
C ARG A 47 -9.71 -19.12 -9.93
N ILE A 48 -8.46 -19.56 -9.93
CA ILE A 48 -7.29 -18.76 -9.63
C ILE A 48 -6.29 -18.81 -10.80
N TYR A 49 -5.48 -17.77 -10.95
CA TYR A 49 -4.51 -17.59 -12.04
C TYR A 49 -3.12 -17.28 -11.50
N ARG A 50 -2.09 -17.84 -12.15
CA ARG A 50 -0.67 -17.47 -11.93
C ARG A 50 -0.32 -16.16 -12.64
N GLU A 51 0.86 -15.64 -12.33
CA GLU A 51 1.44 -14.42 -12.91
C GLU A 51 1.37 -14.40 -14.44
N GLU A 52 1.66 -15.52 -15.12
CA GLU A 52 1.65 -15.61 -16.58
C GLU A 52 0.24 -15.41 -17.17
N ALA A 53 -0.77 -16.03 -16.55
CA ALA A 53 -2.16 -15.85 -16.95
C ALA A 53 -2.64 -14.42 -16.67
N VAL A 54 -2.20 -13.81 -15.58
CA VAL A 54 -2.56 -12.42 -15.25
C VAL A 54 -1.95 -11.45 -16.25
N ARG A 55 -0.67 -11.61 -16.62
CA ARG A 55 -0.03 -10.81 -17.68
C ARG A 55 -0.77 -10.93 -19.01
N PHE A 56 -1.16 -12.14 -19.39
CA PHE A 56 -1.95 -12.36 -20.60
C PHE A 56 -3.26 -11.55 -20.59
N PHE A 57 -3.97 -11.49 -19.45
CA PHE A 57 -5.18 -10.68 -19.34
C PHE A 57 -4.90 -9.18 -19.41
N CYS A 58 -3.78 -8.71 -18.83
CA CYS A 58 -3.36 -7.31 -18.93
C CYS A 58 -3.05 -6.93 -20.39
N GLU A 59 -2.28 -7.73 -21.11
CA GLU A 59 -1.98 -7.51 -22.53
C GLU A 59 -3.27 -7.51 -23.37
N ARG A 60 -4.15 -8.48 -23.15
CA ARG A 60 -5.45 -8.54 -23.84
C ARG A 60 -6.34 -7.34 -23.50
N ALA A 61 -6.28 -6.83 -22.27
CA ALA A 61 -7.02 -5.64 -21.85
C ALA A 61 -6.42 -4.34 -22.44
N ALA A 62 -5.11 -4.30 -22.68
CA ALA A 62 -4.41 -3.20 -23.35
C ALA A 62 -4.66 -3.18 -24.87
N HIS A 63 -4.73 -4.36 -25.51
CA HIS A 63 -4.95 -4.49 -26.95
C HIS A 63 -6.43 -4.42 -27.37
N HIS A 64 -7.38 -4.42 -26.44
CA HIS A 64 -8.81 -4.32 -26.78
C HIS A 64 -9.17 -2.90 -27.25
N SER A 65 -9.61 -2.81 -28.50
CA SER A 65 -9.40 -1.66 -29.40
C SER A 65 -10.42 -0.51 -29.30
N VAL A 66 -11.04 -0.27 -28.13
CA VAL A 66 -12.07 0.80 -28.02
C VAL A 66 -11.87 1.70 -26.81
N ARG A 67 -11.47 1.16 -25.65
CA ARG A 67 -10.95 1.91 -24.50
C ARG A 67 -10.00 1.01 -23.72
N PRO A 68 -8.76 1.42 -23.45
CA PRO A 68 -7.89 0.70 -22.52
C PRO A 68 -8.63 0.59 -21.19
N ARG A 69 -8.73 -0.62 -20.65
CA ARG A 69 -9.49 -0.83 -19.42
C ARG A 69 -8.68 -0.29 -18.24
N PRO A 70 -9.29 0.51 -17.35
CA PRO A 70 -8.58 1.05 -16.20
C PRO A 70 -8.07 -0.10 -15.33
N GLY A 71 -6.85 0.04 -14.81
CA GLY A 71 -6.25 -0.94 -13.90
C GLY A 71 -5.31 -1.95 -14.56
N ALA A 72 -5.34 -2.13 -15.89
CA ALA A 72 -4.39 -3.02 -16.57
C ALA A 72 -2.94 -2.55 -16.42
N ASP A 73 -2.68 -1.26 -16.67
CA ASP A 73 -1.32 -0.69 -16.57
C ASP A 73 -0.81 -0.71 -15.12
N ALA A 74 -1.68 -0.39 -14.15
CA ALA A 74 -1.35 -0.43 -12.74
C ALA A 74 -1.07 -1.87 -12.27
N LEU A 75 -1.81 -2.86 -12.78
CA LEU A 75 -1.58 -4.27 -12.47
C LEU A 75 -0.27 -4.77 -13.08
N VAL A 76 0.08 -4.36 -14.30
CA VAL A 76 1.39 -4.67 -14.92
C VAL A 76 2.53 -4.08 -14.09
N GLN A 77 2.45 -2.80 -13.71
CA GLN A 77 3.45 -2.17 -12.85
C GLN A 77 3.58 -2.89 -11.51
N TRP A 78 2.47 -3.35 -10.93
CA TRP A 78 2.47 -4.12 -9.69
C TRP A 78 3.10 -5.51 -9.86
N LEU A 79 2.88 -6.17 -11.00
CA LEU A 79 3.54 -7.45 -11.33
C LEU A 79 5.05 -7.27 -11.54
N ASP A 80 5.45 -6.21 -12.23
CA ASP A 80 6.86 -5.87 -12.50
C ASP A 80 7.60 -5.47 -11.23
N ALA A 81 6.91 -4.83 -10.29
CA ALA A 81 7.40 -4.57 -8.93
C ALA A 81 7.47 -5.85 -8.05
N GLY A 82 7.19 -7.03 -8.61
CA GLY A 82 7.27 -8.30 -7.90
C GLY A 82 6.06 -8.58 -7.01
N GLY A 83 4.89 -7.98 -7.26
CA GLY A 83 3.69 -8.15 -6.42
C GLY A 83 3.29 -9.62 -6.16
N MET A 84 3.53 -10.50 -7.14
CA MET A 84 3.29 -11.95 -7.05
C MET A 84 4.50 -12.79 -6.61
N LYS A 85 5.65 -12.18 -6.29
CA LYS A 85 6.86 -12.85 -5.78
C LYS A 85 7.13 -12.37 -4.34
N ILE A 86 7.30 -13.29 -3.38
CA ILE A 86 7.47 -12.92 -1.95
C ILE A 86 8.92 -12.46 -1.65
N ASP A 87 9.89 -12.85 -2.48
CA ASP A 87 11.32 -12.64 -2.20
C ASP A 87 11.90 -11.32 -2.74
N HIS A 88 11.06 -10.46 -3.33
CA HIS A 88 11.49 -9.13 -3.74
C HIS A 88 10.84 -8.07 -2.85
N GLN A 89 11.58 -7.73 -1.78
CA GLN A 89 11.49 -6.41 -1.20
C GLN A 89 11.62 -5.39 -2.33
N PRO A 90 10.67 -4.45 -2.51
CA PRO A 90 10.83 -3.42 -3.52
C PRO A 90 12.17 -2.72 -3.28
N PRO A 91 12.95 -2.40 -4.33
CA PRO A 91 14.17 -1.64 -4.16
C PRO A 91 13.82 -0.39 -3.35
N VAL A 92 14.49 -0.26 -2.21
CA VAL A 92 14.38 0.93 -1.35
C VAL A 92 14.58 2.12 -2.28
N PRO A 93 13.65 3.10 -2.32
CA PRO A 93 13.89 4.28 -3.14
C PRO A 93 15.21 4.86 -2.67
N GLU A 94 16.19 4.93 -3.59
CA GLU A 94 17.45 5.60 -3.36
C GLU A 94 17.10 7.02 -2.94
N VAL A 95 17.18 7.24 -1.63
CA VAL A 95 17.19 8.59 -1.08
C VAL A 95 18.46 9.17 -1.66
N GLU A 96 18.32 10.02 -2.67
CA GLU A 96 19.35 10.95 -3.10
C GLU A 96 19.79 11.71 -1.85
N THR A 97 20.82 11.18 -1.19
CA THR A 97 21.63 11.94 -0.26
C THR A 97 22.32 12.99 -1.12
N LEU A 98 21.66 14.12 -1.31
CA LEU A 98 22.32 15.32 -1.78
C LEU A 98 23.48 15.58 -0.82
N ALA A 99 24.69 15.28 -1.30
CA ALA A 99 25.91 15.62 -0.63
C ALA A 99 25.85 17.11 -0.30
N VAL A 100 26.09 17.44 0.96
CA VAL A 100 26.35 18.81 1.39
C VAL A 100 27.67 19.20 0.73
N GLU A 101 27.59 19.78 -0.46
CA GLU A 101 28.74 20.48 -1.04
C GLU A 101 29.00 21.72 -0.19
N GLU A 102 30.18 21.73 0.39
CA GLU A 102 30.80 22.84 1.07
C GLU A 102 30.97 23.98 0.05
N ILE A 103 30.06 24.95 0.09
CA ILE A 103 30.07 26.09 -0.82
C ILE A 103 31.27 26.98 -0.45
N GLU A 104 32.31 26.89 -1.28
CA GLU A 104 33.46 27.78 -1.26
C GLU A 104 33.00 29.24 -1.51
N LEU A 105 33.35 30.12 -0.58
CA LEU A 105 32.93 31.52 -0.52
C LEU A 105 33.52 32.34 -1.67
N LEU A 106 32.71 32.64 -2.69
CA LEU A 106 32.99 33.73 -3.63
C LEU A 106 32.42 35.07 -3.12
N PRO A 107 33.10 36.21 -3.36
CA PRO A 107 32.69 37.51 -2.83
C PRO A 107 31.40 38.02 -3.51
N PRO A 108 30.59 38.85 -2.82
CA PRO A 108 29.24 39.16 -3.26
C PRO A 108 29.22 40.19 -4.38
N PRO A 109 28.48 39.97 -5.49
CA PRO A 109 28.12 41.05 -6.39
C PRO A 109 27.03 41.93 -5.77
N ARG A 110 27.14 43.22 -6.09
CA ARG A 110 26.48 44.36 -5.46
C ARG A 110 24.95 44.31 -5.49
N HIS A 111 24.37 44.99 -4.51
CA HIS A 111 22.96 45.08 -4.16
C HIS A 111 21.99 45.23 -5.32
N VAL A 112 20.99 44.36 -5.33
CA VAL A 112 19.61 44.72 -5.70
C VAL A 112 18.72 44.40 -4.50
N PRO A 113 17.81 45.31 -4.07
CA PRO A 113 16.91 45.02 -2.97
C PRO A 113 15.84 44.03 -3.45
N SER A 114 16.12 42.73 -3.35
CA SER A 114 15.08 41.72 -3.33
C SER A 114 14.32 41.86 -2.02
N LEU A 115 13.02 42.14 -2.13
CA LEU A 115 12.05 41.94 -1.06
C LEU A 115 12.10 40.45 -0.68
N ARG A 116 12.96 40.11 0.28
CA ARG A 116 13.01 38.76 0.85
C ARG A 116 11.70 38.55 1.58
N LEU A 117 10.84 37.70 1.02
CA LEU A 117 9.86 36.97 1.81
C LEU A 117 10.66 36.26 2.91
N VAL A 118 10.57 36.79 4.12
CA VAL A 118 11.06 36.11 5.32
C VAL A 118 10.40 34.73 5.31
N PRO A 119 11.17 33.62 5.32
CA PRO A 119 10.57 32.32 5.52
C PRO A 119 9.77 32.39 6.82
N ARG A 120 8.45 32.27 6.73
CA ARG A 120 7.62 32.07 7.92
C ARG A 120 8.21 30.83 8.60
N GLY A 121 8.82 31.02 9.77
CA GLY A 121 9.25 29.90 10.59
C GLY A 121 8.05 28.97 10.82
N PRO A 122 8.28 27.66 11.00
CA PRO A 122 7.19 26.70 11.20
C PRO A 122 6.26 27.20 12.30
N ASP A 123 4.95 27.22 12.04
CA ASP A 123 3.98 27.85 12.93
C ASP A 123 4.17 27.31 14.35
N PRO A 124 4.26 28.16 15.39
CA PRO A 124 4.54 27.72 16.76
C PRO A 124 3.51 26.70 17.28
N MET A 125 2.29 26.72 16.73
CA MET A 125 1.24 25.74 17.02
C MET A 125 1.48 24.38 16.36
N GLN A 126 2.04 24.34 15.16
CA GLN A 126 2.43 23.07 14.53
C GLN A 126 3.59 22.43 15.28
N GLN A 127 4.56 23.23 15.72
CA GLN A 127 5.68 22.73 16.55
C GLN A 127 5.18 22.14 17.88
N LEU A 128 4.19 22.77 18.52
CA LEU A 128 3.60 22.23 19.75
C LEU A 128 2.93 20.88 19.50
N LEU A 129 2.11 20.78 18.44
CA LEU A 129 1.43 19.53 18.06
C LEU A 129 2.43 18.42 17.70
N GLU A 130 3.53 18.75 17.01
CA GLU A 130 4.59 17.79 16.70
C GLU A 130 5.29 17.28 17.96
N ARG A 131 5.53 18.16 18.94
CA ARG A 131 6.08 17.77 20.24
C ARG A 131 5.13 16.87 21.03
N GLU A 132 3.84 17.19 21.05
CA GLU A 132 2.82 16.35 21.70
C GLU A 132 2.73 14.96 21.05
N LYS A 133 2.78 14.89 19.71
CA LYS A 133 2.83 13.61 18.98
C LYS A 133 4.10 12.82 19.32
N ALA A 134 5.25 13.49 19.38
CA ALA A 134 6.51 12.84 19.74
C ALA A 134 6.46 12.28 21.16
N TYR A 135 5.95 13.06 22.12
CA TYR A 135 5.74 12.61 23.49
C TYR A 135 4.80 11.41 23.56
N CYS A 136 3.64 11.47 22.90
CA CYS A 136 2.68 10.36 22.85
C CYS A 136 3.31 9.08 22.30
N ARG A 137 4.05 9.19 21.19
CA ARG A 137 4.78 8.06 20.60
C ARG A 137 5.79 7.45 21.58
N ASP A 138 6.57 8.28 22.26
CA ASP A 138 7.61 7.80 23.16
C ASP A 138 7.03 7.22 24.46
N LEU A 139 5.90 7.75 24.92
CA LEU A 139 5.11 7.18 26.01
C LEU A 139 4.57 5.80 25.65
N VAL A 140 3.95 5.64 24.47
CA VAL A 140 3.46 4.35 23.99
C VAL A 140 4.60 3.34 23.85
N LYS A 141 5.75 3.74 23.29
CA LYS A 141 6.94 2.88 23.22
C LYS A 141 7.42 2.44 24.60
N THR A 142 7.42 3.37 25.56
CA THR A 142 7.85 3.08 26.93
C THR A 142 6.87 2.11 27.61
N PHE A 143 5.57 2.32 27.43
CA PHE A 143 4.53 1.42 27.92
C PHE A 143 4.70 0.01 27.34
N LEU A 144 4.77 -0.12 26.01
CA LEU A 144 4.95 -1.40 25.32
C LEU A 144 6.21 -2.17 25.73
N ARG A 145 7.24 -1.51 26.27
CA ARG A 145 8.45 -2.16 26.77
C ARG A 145 8.20 -3.01 28.01
N TYR A 146 7.20 -2.64 28.81
CA TYR A 146 6.90 -3.28 30.10
C TYR A 146 5.56 -4.02 30.10
N CYS A 147 4.81 -3.98 29.01
CA CYS A 147 3.50 -4.60 28.92
C CYS A 147 3.55 -6.10 28.70
N GLU A 148 2.54 -6.78 29.24
CA GLU A 148 2.21 -8.16 28.95
C GLU A 148 1.19 -8.27 27.80
N SER A 149 0.97 -9.48 27.28
CA SER A 149 0.13 -9.72 26.11
C SER A 149 -1.26 -9.12 26.22
N GLU A 150 -1.93 -9.26 27.38
CA GLU A 150 -3.27 -8.69 27.58
C GLU A 150 -3.30 -7.16 27.47
N GLU A 151 -2.27 -6.48 27.96
CA GLU A 151 -2.19 -5.02 27.96
C GLU A 151 -1.90 -4.49 26.56
N VAL A 152 -1.09 -5.23 25.79
CA VAL A 152 -0.86 -4.97 24.36
C VAL A 152 -2.16 -5.14 23.57
N ASP A 153 -2.93 -6.19 23.82
CA ASP A 153 -4.21 -6.42 23.13
C ASP A 153 -5.23 -5.32 23.46
N LYS A 154 -5.34 -4.93 24.75
CA LYS A 154 -6.20 -3.82 25.20
C LYS A 154 -5.80 -2.49 24.55
N LEU A 155 -4.51 -2.17 24.52
CA LEU A 155 -4.02 -0.93 23.89
C LEU A 155 -4.27 -0.94 22.38
N THR A 156 -4.00 -2.07 21.71
CA THR A 156 -4.26 -2.23 20.28
C THR A 156 -5.72 -1.98 19.96
N GLY A 157 -6.64 -2.60 20.70
CA GLY A 157 -8.08 -2.40 20.51
C GLY A 157 -8.53 -0.96 20.74
N MET A 158 -7.96 -0.27 21.75
CA MET A 158 -8.24 1.15 21.97
C MET A 158 -7.77 2.03 20.80
N VAL A 159 -6.57 1.81 20.29
CA VAL A 159 -6.01 2.59 19.18
C VAL A 159 -6.78 2.33 17.88
N ASP A 160 -7.08 1.06 17.57
CA ASP A 160 -7.87 0.70 16.40
C ASP A 160 -9.26 1.33 16.44
N GLY A 161 -9.94 1.30 17.58
CA GLY A 161 -11.25 1.95 17.74
C GLY A 161 -11.20 3.47 17.53
N GLN A 162 -10.12 4.15 17.93
CA GLN A 162 -9.94 5.57 17.63
C GLN A 162 -9.67 5.83 16.15
N VAL A 163 -8.92 4.94 15.48
CA VAL A 163 -8.70 5.02 14.03
C VAL A 163 -10.01 4.82 13.27
N ASP A 164 -10.82 3.84 13.66
CA ASP A 164 -12.17 3.61 13.11
C ASP A 164 -13.05 4.86 13.24
N LEU A 165 -13.16 5.40 14.46
CA LEU A 165 -13.93 6.61 14.70
C LEU A 165 -13.44 7.80 13.86
N LEU A 166 -12.12 7.97 13.70
CA LEU A 166 -11.56 9.04 12.86
C LEU A 166 -11.90 8.86 11.38
N LEU A 167 -11.91 7.62 10.88
CA LEU A 167 -12.27 7.33 9.48
C LEU A 167 -13.77 7.50 9.23
N GLU A 168 -14.61 7.20 10.21
CA GLU A 168 -16.06 7.41 10.15
C GLU A 168 -16.43 8.90 10.21
N THR A 169 -15.77 9.66 11.09
CA THR A 169 -16.07 11.08 11.31
C THR A 169 -15.42 12.01 10.29
N ARG A 170 -14.28 11.61 9.71
CA ARG A 170 -13.53 12.42 8.74
C ARG A 170 -13.01 11.55 7.60
N TYR A 171 -13.34 11.96 6.38
CA TYR A 171 -12.72 11.37 5.19
C TYR A 171 -11.21 11.64 5.17
N CYS A 172 -10.41 10.61 5.47
CA CYS A 172 -8.96 10.65 5.49
C CYS A 172 -8.38 9.44 4.74
N PRO A 173 -8.23 9.52 3.40
CA PRO A 173 -7.79 8.38 2.60
C PRO A 173 -6.35 7.95 2.92
N GLY A 174 -5.49 8.87 3.34
CA GLY A 174 -4.11 8.57 3.76
C GLY A 174 -4.05 7.74 5.05
N LEU A 175 -4.93 8.00 6.01
CA LEU A 175 -5.03 7.20 7.24
C LEU A 175 -5.52 5.78 6.92
N ASN A 176 -6.53 5.66 6.05
CA ASN A 176 -7.06 4.37 5.62
C ASN A 176 -5.98 3.53 4.90
N ALA A 177 -5.25 4.14 3.96
CA ALA A 177 -4.15 3.48 3.26
C ALA A 177 -3.04 3.01 4.23
N ALA A 178 -2.64 3.88 5.17
CA ALA A 178 -1.63 3.54 6.17
C ALA A 178 -2.07 2.37 7.08
N ARG A 179 -3.36 2.32 7.43
CA ARG A 179 -3.95 1.21 8.19
C ARG A 179 -3.88 -0.10 7.42
N TYR A 180 -4.26 -0.11 6.13
CA TYR A 180 -4.11 -1.29 5.27
C TYR A 180 -2.67 -1.76 5.14
N GLU A 181 -1.71 -0.83 5.06
CA GLU A 181 -0.28 -1.17 5.02
C GLU A 181 0.21 -1.84 6.31
N LEU A 182 -0.25 -1.37 7.48
CA LEU A 182 0.04 -2.02 8.76
C LEU A 182 -0.52 -3.45 8.82
N TYR A 183 -1.75 -3.64 8.36
CA TYR A 183 -2.35 -4.97 8.28
C TYR A 183 -1.57 -5.90 7.35
N ARG A 184 -1.22 -5.42 6.16
CA ARG A 184 -0.41 -6.19 5.20
C ARG A 184 0.95 -6.57 5.79
N LYS A 185 1.60 -5.66 6.52
CA LYS A 185 2.94 -5.87 7.05
C LYS A 185 2.98 -6.86 8.21
N TYR A 186 2.00 -6.78 9.12
CA TYR A 186 2.02 -7.57 10.36
C TYR A 186 1.03 -8.74 10.35
N TRP A 187 0.21 -8.90 9.31
CA TRP A 187 -0.83 -9.93 9.22
C TRP A 187 -1.85 -9.88 10.38
N MET A 188 -1.92 -8.73 11.07
CA MET A 188 -2.75 -8.51 12.26
C MET A 188 -4.15 -8.00 11.87
N GLN A 189 -4.91 -8.80 11.12
CA GLN A 189 -6.38 -8.87 11.26
C GLN A 189 -6.91 -10.10 10.50
N GLY A 190 -6.95 -11.23 11.21
CA GLY A 190 -7.73 -12.40 10.83
C GLY A 190 -9.08 -12.38 11.53
N GLY A 191 -10.03 -11.60 10.98
CA GLY A 191 -11.47 -11.78 11.15
C GLY A 191 -12.13 -11.32 12.46
N VAL A 192 -13.06 -10.36 12.33
CA VAL A 192 -14.45 -10.57 12.78
C VAL A 192 -15.34 -10.07 11.64
N VAL A 193 -16.21 -10.96 11.17
CA VAL A 193 -17.31 -10.70 10.21
C VAL A 193 -18.47 -10.12 10.99
#